data_AF-A0AA41VS39-F1
#
_entry.id   AF-A0AA41VS39-F1
#
_cell.length_a   1.000
_cell.length_b   1.000
_cell.length_c   1.000
_cell.angle_alpha   90.00
_cell.angle_beta   90.00
_cell.angle_gamma   90.00
#
_symmetry.space_group_name_H-M   'P 1'
#
loop_
_entity.id
_entity.type
_entity.pdbx_description
1 polymer ?
#
loop_
_entity_poly.entity_id
_entity_poly.type
_entity_poly.pdbx_seq_one_letter_code
_entity_poly.pdbx_strand_id
1 'polypeptide(L)'
;QLPAGVKVGSYIRSDVVLDSIKADVQLPEGDEVSMTSVGESEGSECNAACMEKEIHDLASKLGGSYVDEELTVDLASGTRLNLHMAKKADREFTVKLVSLVRDIRGAVEMHTDLAGRMKNQAELIKGRFLGIKALQEQYGPDGVAQQGMELFQMTLGTILDSLQGAYQGQIVGVLLFNGVSLPESEAMLNVKFTSRTSRLLEENAPTPSPTLIVEILLVRSTLAWITGIILLISTLLGMFFLFNMPITRDTLLYSNVKLD
;
A
#
# COMPACT_ATOMS: atom_id res chain seq x y z
N GLN A 1 30.36 0.06 -2.66
CA GLN A 1 30.59 1.35 -3.35
C GLN A 1 29.57 1.46 -4.47
N LEU A 2 28.80 2.56 -4.54
CA LEU A 2 28.16 2.89 -5.83
C LEU A 2 29.29 3.08 -6.85
N PRO A 3 29.18 2.51 -8.06
CA PRO A 3 30.17 2.76 -9.10
C PRO A 3 30.22 4.26 -9.38
N ALA A 4 31.44 4.80 -9.49
CA ALA A 4 31.66 6.17 -9.90
C ALA A 4 31.04 6.37 -11.29
N GLY A 5 29.91 7.08 -11.38
CA GLY A 5 29.22 7.31 -12.64
C GLY A 5 27.70 7.24 -12.61
N VAL A 6 27.06 6.89 -11.49
CA VAL A 6 25.59 6.98 -11.39
C VAL A 6 25.18 8.45 -11.41
N LYS A 7 24.86 8.95 -12.61
CA LYS A 7 24.15 10.22 -12.80
C LYS A 7 22.71 10.02 -12.34
N VAL A 8 22.52 10.20 -11.04
CA VAL A 8 21.22 10.52 -10.47
C VAL A 8 20.80 11.87 -11.07
N GLY A 9 19.54 12.00 -11.51
CA GLY A 9 19.00 13.15 -12.27
C GLY A 9 19.48 14.53 -11.81
N SER A 10 19.53 15.48 -12.74
CA SER A 10 20.29 16.75 -12.68
C SER A 10 19.98 17.73 -11.52
N TYR A 11 19.13 17.34 -10.56
CA TYR A 11 18.68 18.17 -9.45
C TYR A 11 18.84 17.53 -8.06
N ILE A 12 19.39 16.32 -7.95
CA ILE A 12 19.57 15.67 -6.64
C ILE A 12 20.93 16.03 -6.06
N ARG A 13 20.95 16.86 -5.00
CA ARG A 13 22.12 17.03 -4.15
C ARG A 13 22.35 15.74 -3.37
N SER A 14 23.31 14.93 -3.80
CA SER A 14 23.70 13.70 -3.14
C SER A 14 24.80 13.95 -2.11
N ASP A 15 24.44 14.00 -0.83
CA ASP A 15 25.42 13.83 0.25
C ASP A 15 25.56 12.34 0.54
N VAL A 16 26.61 11.72 0.00
CA VAL A 16 26.94 10.31 0.25
C VAL A 16 27.67 10.21 1.59
N VAL A 17 26.93 9.97 2.67
CA VAL A 17 27.52 9.72 4.00
C VAL A 17 28.01 8.27 4.03
N LEU A 18 29.31 8.08 3.80
CA LEU A 18 29.95 6.77 3.64
C LEU A 18 30.10 5.95 4.94
N ASP A 19 29.75 6.51 6.11
CA ASP A 19 30.06 5.91 7.42
C ASP A 19 28.86 5.82 8.38
N SER A 20 27.63 6.01 7.89
CA SER A 20 26.43 5.93 8.71
C SER A 20 25.65 4.64 8.44
N ILE A 21 25.64 3.74 9.42
CA ILE A 21 24.87 2.48 9.38
C ILE A 21 23.36 2.75 9.50
N LYS A 22 22.99 3.94 10.01
CA LYS A 22 21.61 4.36 10.26
C LYS A 22 21.40 5.80 9.78
N ALA A 23 20.23 6.11 9.23
CA ALA A 23 19.81 7.48 8.95
C ALA A 23 18.59 7.81 9.80
N ASP A 24 18.69 8.89 10.59
CA ASP A 24 17.56 9.46 11.32
C ASP A 24 16.99 10.60 10.47
N VAL A 25 15.72 10.50 10.10
CA VAL A 25 14.96 11.60 9.48
C VAL A 25 14.10 12.25 10.56
N GLN A 26 14.37 13.51 10.85
CA GLN A 26 13.53 14.35 11.72
C GLN A 26 12.62 15.19 10.85
N LEU A 27 11.31 15.10 11.10
CA LEU A 27 10.30 15.89 10.40
C LEU A 27 10.02 17.17 11.20
N PRO A 28 9.84 18.33 10.54
CA PRO A 28 9.57 19.59 11.21
C PRO A 28 8.23 19.55 11.96
N GLU A 29 8.19 20.25 13.10
CA GLU A 29 7.03 20.29 13.99
C GLU A 29 5.91 21.13 13.33
N GLY A 30 4.80 20.49 12.96
CA GLY A 30 3.59 21.19 12.46
C GLY A 30 3.12 20.77 11.06
N ASP A 31 3.95 20.07 10.28
CA ASP A 31 3.53 19.53 8.99
C ASP A 31 2.97 18.12 9.16
N GLU A 32 1.74 17.89 8.68
CA GLU A 32 1.24 16.53 8.52
C GLU A 32 2.08 15.88 7.42
N VAL A 33 2.70 14.72 7.72
CA VAL A 33 3.50 13.96 6.75
C VAL A 33 2.82 12.63 6.50
N SER A 34 2.48 12.37 5.23
CA SER A 34 1.96 11.06 4.82
C SER A 34 3.14 10.13 4.57
N MET A 35 3.18 8.98 5.25
CA MET A 35 4.26 8.01 5.09
C MET A 35 3.75 6.74 4.42
N THR A 36 4.41 6.35 3.32
CA THR A 36 4.13 5.12 2.58
C THR A 36 5.37 4.22 2.56
N SER A 37 5.21 2.98 3.02
CA SER A 37 6.26 1.95 2.94
C SER A 37 6.16 1.18 1.61
N VAL A 38 7.29 0.97 0.93
CA VAL A 38 7.36 0.30 -0.39
C VAL A 38 8.40 -0.82 -0.41
N GLY A 39 8.18 -1.87 -1.22
CA GLY A 39 9.13 -2.99 -1.38
C GLY A 39 9.13 -4.00 -0.23
N GLU A 40 8.23 -3.85 0.74
CA GLU A 40 7.99 -4.81 1.82
C GLU A 40 6.91 -5.86 1.46
N SER A 41 6.18 -5.64 0.35
CA SER A 41 5.17 -6.59 -0.11
C SER A 41 5.82 -7.80 -0.77
N GLU A 42 5.43 -9.01 -0.32
CA GLU A 42 5.79 -10.27 -0.99
C GLU A 42 4.99 -10.52 -2.28
N GLY A 43 4.31 -9.50 -2.83
CA GLY A 43 3.63 -9.54 -4.13
C GLY A 43 2.10 -9.61 -4.07
N SER A 44 1.46 -9.05 -3.04
CA SER A 44 0.09 -9.48 -2.68
C SER A 44 -1.11 -8.80 -3.36
N GLU A 45 -0.97 -8.17 -4.54
CA GLU A 45 -2.16 -7.67 -5.28
C GLU A 45 -2.13 -7.91 -6.81
N CYS A 46 -1.03 -8.42 -7.35
CA CYS A 46 -0.87 -8.63 -8.79
C CYS A 46 -0.99 -10.13 -9.08
N ASN A 47 -1.98 -10.55 -9.87
CA ASN A 47 -2.06 -11.92 -10.34
C ASN A 47 -0.94 -12.23 -11.35
N ALA A 48 -0.79 -13.50 -11.77
CA ALA A 48 0.29 -13.91 -12.66
C ALA A 48 0.33 -13.11 -13.98
N ALA A 49 -0.82 -12.87 -14.61
CA ALA A 49 -0.92 -12.10 -15.85
C ALA A 49 -0.54 -10.61 -15.65
N CYS A 50 -0.94 -10.02 -14.53
CA CYS A 50 -0.51 -8.69 -14.11
C CYS A 50 1.01 -8.64 -13.95
N MET A 51 1.62 -9.62 -13.26
CA MET A 51 3.06 -9.65 -13.05
C MET A 51 3.84 -9.81 -14.34
N GLU A 52 3.35 -10.66 -15.25
CA GLU A 52 3.95 -10.86 -16.58
C GLU A 52 4.00 -9.56 -17.37
N LYS A 53 2.88 -8.80 -17.38
CA LYS A 53 2.82 -7.48 -18.00
C LYS A 53 3.78 -6.49 -17.35
N GLU A 54 3.85 -6.46 -16.03
CA GLU A 54 4.74 -5.54 -15.31
C GLU A 54 6.23 -5.85 -15.55
N ILE A 55 6.60 -7.13 -15.66
CA ILE A 55 7.96 -7.54 -16.05
C ILE A 55 8.26 -7.07 -17.47
N HIS A 56 7.33 -7.27 -18.40
CA HIS A 56 7.46 -6.82 -19.79
C HIS A 56 7.61 -5.29 -19.88
N ASP A 57 6.77 -4.53 -19.15
CA ASP A 57 6.81 -3.07 -19.12
C ASP A 57 8.12 -2.55 -18.50
N LEU A 58 8.61 -3.21 -17.43
CA LEU A 58 9.90 -2.89 -16.82
C LEU A 58 11.05 -3.16 -17.81
N ALA A 59 11.05 -4.32 -18.47
CA ALA A 59 12.07 -4.68 -19.46
C ALA A 59 12.12 -3.63 -20.58
N SER A 60 10.97 -3.28 -21.15
CA SER A 60 10.84 -2.27 -22.20
C SER A 60 11.38 -0.90 -21.76
N LYS A 61 11.05 -0.45 -20.54
CA LYS A 61 11.57 0.81 -19.98
C LYS A 61 13.09 0.83 -19.80
N LEU A 62 13.69 -0.34 -19.56
CA LEU A 62 15.13 -0.49 -19.41
C LEU A 62 15.84 -0.79 -20.73
N GLY A 63 15.14 -0.73 -21.87
CA GLY A 63 15.69 -1.04 -23.20
C GLY A 63 15.95 -2.53 -23.41
N GLY A 64 15.36 -3.39 -22.60
CA GLY A 64 15.44 -4.84 -22.67
C GLY A 64 14.19 -5.51 -23.23
N SER A 65 14.09 -6.82 -23.03
CA SER A 65 12.97 -7.64 -23.49
C SER A 65 12.64 -8.73 -22.48
N TYR A 66 11.37 -9.15 -22.46
CA TYR A 66 10.91 -10.31 -21.71
C TYR A 66 10.13 -11.24 -22.64
N VAL A 67 10.71 -12.40 -22.96
CA VAL A 67 10.16 -13.39 -23.90
C VAL A 67 10.47 -14.77 -23.36
N ASP A 68 9.53 -15.72 -23.49
CA ASP A 68 9.70 -17.12 -23.07
C ASP A 68 10.24 -17.28 -21.64
N GLU A 69 9.70 -16.49 -20.69
CA GLU A 69 10.12 -16.47 -19.28
C GLU A 69 11.58 -16.06 -19.04
N GLU A 70 12.21 -15.38 -20.00
CA GLU A 70 13.57 -14.83 -19.89
C GLU A 70 13.55 -13.31 -19.97
N LEU A 71 14.03 -12.65 -18.91
CA LEU A 71 14.28 -11.21 -18.88
C LEU A 71 15.70 -10.94 -19.34
N THR A 72 15.84 -10.18 -20.42
CA THR A 72 17.12 -9.78 -21.00
C THR A 72 17.25 -8.26 -20.97
N VAL A 73 18.33 -7.73 -20.40
CA VAL A 73 18.61 -6.28 -20.33
C VAL A 73 20.08 -6.02 -20.61
N ASP A 74 20.36 -5.06 -21.48
CA ASP A 74 21.71 -4.55 -21.70
C ASP A 74 22.05 -3.53 -20.59
N LEU A 75 23.11 -3.82 -19.83
CA LEU A 75 23.53 -3.03 -18.67
C LEU A 75 24.42 -1.86 -19.08
N ALA A 76 24.59 -0.88 -18.18
CA ALA A 76 25.45 0.28 -18.40
C ALA A 76 26.94 -0.09 -18.61
N SER A 77 27.38 -1.22 -18.07
CA SER A 77 28.69 -1.82 -18.26
C SER A 77 28.91 -2.38 -19.66
N GLY A 78 27.88 -2.40 -20.51
CA GLY A 78 27.89 -3.01 -21.83
C GLY A 78 27.75 -4.53 -21.80
N THR A 79 27.52 -5.12 -20.62
CA THR A 79 27.21 -6.55 -20.48
C THR A 79 25.71 -6.79 -20.57
N ARG A 80 25.33 -7.96 -21.08
CA ARG A 80 23.94 -8.38 -21.15
C ARG A 80 23.62 -9.28 -19.96
N LEU A 81 22.58 -8.92 -19.22
CA LEU A 81 22.04 -9.72 -18.12
C LEU A 81 20.83 -10.51 -18.62
N ASN A 82 20.86 -11.82 -18.36
CA ASN A 82 19.75 -12.73 -18.60
C ASN A 82 19.30 -13.34 -17.28
N LEU A 83 18.01 -13.20 -16.97
CA LEU A 83 17.36 -13.78 -15.80
C LEU A 83 16.22 -14.69 -16.24
N HIS A 84 16.25 -15.95 -15.81
CA HIS A 84 15.25 -16.95 -16.21
C HIS A 84 14.24 -17.18 -15.09
N MET A 85 12.94 -16.94 -15.31
CA MET A 85 11.91 -17.08 -14.27
C MET A 85 11.72 -18.52 -13.77
N ALA A 86 12.18 -19.52 -14.54
CA ALA A 86 12.26 -20.91 -14.09
C ALA A 86 13.22 -21.10 -12.91
N LYS A 87 14.26 -20.26 -12.79
CA LYS A 87 15.20 -20.29 -11.66
C LYS A 87 14.63 -19.48 -10.50
N LYS A 88 14.59 -20.10 -9.32
CA LYS A 88 14.00 -19.50 -8.11
C LYS A 88 14.63 -18.15 -7.77
N ALA A 89 15.96 -18.05 -7.77
CA ALA A 89 16.69 -16.83 -7.44
C ALA A 89 16.39 -15.68 -8.41
N ASP A 90 16.48 -15.93 -9.71
CA ASP A 90 16.20 -14.98 -10.78
C ASP A 90 14.75 -14.47 -10.69
N ARG A 91 13.79 -15.38 -10.48
CA ARG A 91 12.38 -15.02 -10.30
C ARG A 91 12.16 -14.18 -9.06
N GLU A 92 12.72 -14.58 -7.92
CA GLU A 92 12.56 -13.86 -6.66
C GLU A 92 13.12 -12.44 -6.75
N PHE A 93 14.31 -12.28 -7.32
CA PHE A 93 14.90 -10.97 -7.59
C PHE A 93 14.00 -10.12 -8.49
N THR A 94 13.55 -10.69 -9.61
CA THR A 94 12.75 -9.99 -10.62
C THR A 94 11.39 -9.55 -10.06
N VAL A 95 10.68 -10.45 -9.38
CA VAL A 95 9.39 -10.15 -8.76
C VAL A 95 9.55 -9.02 -7.73
N LYS A 96 10.54 -9.12 -6.83
CA LYS A 96 10.79 -8.06 -5.83
C LYS A 96 11.12 -6.71 -6.49
N LEU A 97 11.87 -6.72 -7.59
CA LEU A 97 12.24 -5.51 -8.31
C LEU A 97 11.02 -4.85 -8.94
N VAL A 98 10.17 -5.63 -9.60
CA VAL A 98 8.92 -5.17 -10.20
C VAL A 98 7.94 -4.68 -9.14
N SER A 99 7.81 -5.40 -8.03
CA SER A 99 6.97 -4.97 -6.90
C SER A 99 7.41 -3.61 -6.37
N LEU A 100 8.72 -3.37 -6.19
CA LEU A 100 9.21 -2.06 -5.76
C LEU A 100 8.80 -0.92 -6.71
N VAL A 101 8.97 -1.13 -8.02
CA VAL A 101 8.58 -0.13 -9.03
C VAL A 101 7.09 0.15 -8.97
N ARG A 102 6.28 -0.91 -8.86
CA ARG A 102 4.82 -0.83 -8.79
C ARG A 102 4.35 -0.14 -7.51
N ASP A 103 4.93 -0.49 -6.36
CA ASP A 103 4.57 0.09 -5.05
C ASP A 103 4.87 1.60 -5.04
N ILE A 104 6.01 2.02 -5.58
CA ILE A 104 6.35 3.45 -5.69
C ILE A 104 5.41 4.16 -6.65
N ARG A 105 5.11 3.56 -7.80
CA ARG A 105 4.13 4.13 -8.74
C ARG A 105 2.75 4.29 -8.08
N GLY A 106 2.28 3.26 -7.37
CA GLY A 106 1.02 3.32 -6.63
C GLY A 106 1.01 4.38 -5.53
N ALA A 107 2.13 4.57 -4.82
CA ALA A 107 2.27 5.64 -3.84
C ALA A 107 2.12 7.03 -4.48
N VAL A 108 2.74 7.24 -5.65
CA VAL A 108 2.62 8.49 -6.42
C VAL A 108 1.18 8.70 -6.92
N GLU A 109 0.54 7.67 -7.47
CA GLU A 109 -0.83 7.74 -7.97
C GLU A 109 -1.82 8.10 -6.84
N MET A 110 -1.70 7.43 -5.70
CA MET A 110 -2.52 7.70 -4.51
C MET A 110 -2.36 9.15 -4.03
N HIS A 111 -1.15 9.69 -4.06
CA HIS A 111 -0.94 11.10 -3.74
C HIS A 111 -1.64 12.03 -4.73
N THR A 112 -1.47 11.79 -6.04
CA THR A 112 -2.09 12.65 -7.06
C THR A 112 -3.61 12.70 -6.94
N ASP A 113 -4.25 11.59 -6.57
CA ASP A 113 -5.69 11.52 -6.32
C ASP A 113 -6.11 12.26 -5.04
N LEU A 114 -5.26 12.27 -4.01
CA LEU A 114 -5.52 12.90 -2.71
C LEU A 114 -5.12 14.37 -2.62
N ALA A 115 -4.18 14.85 -3.44
CA ALA A 115 -3.70 16.23 -3.48
C ALA A 115 -4.84 17.25 -3.75
N GLY A 116 -5.93 16.81 -4.41
CA GLY A 116 -7.14 17.60 -4.57
C GLY A 116 -7.95 17.79 -3.27
N ARG A 117 -7.80 16.91 -2.28
CA ARG A 117 -8.53 16.94 -0.99
C ARG A 117 -7.70 17.50 0.16
N MET A 118 -6.39 17.25 0.19
CA MET A 118 -5.49 17.69 1.26
C MET A 118 -4.41 18.59 0.67
N LYS A 119 -4.58 19.91 0.77
CA LYS A 119 -3.55 20.85 0.32
C LYS A 119 -2.36 20.80 1.29
N ASN A 120 -1.16 20.57 0.75
CA ASN A 120 0.14 20.78 1.38
C ASN A 120 0.59 19.72 2.41
N GLN A 121 0.25 18.45 2.23
CA GLN A 121 0.86 17.38 3.03
C GLN A 121 2.22 17.01 2.44
N ALA A 122 3.28 17.03 3.24
CA ALA A 122 4.58 16.53 2.78
C ALA A 122 4.56 15.00 2.73
N GLU A 123 5.24 14.40 1.76
CA GLU A 123 5.22 12.95 1.57
C GLU A 123 6.57 12.32 1.86
N LEU A 124 6.52 11.17 2.52
CA LEU A 124 7.68 10.36 2.81
C LEU A 124 7.47 8.94 2.28
N ILE A 125 8.20 8.60 1.22
CA ILE A 125 8.27 7.23 0.69
C ILE A 125 9.49 6.55 1.31
N LYS A 126 9.26 5.49 2.08
CA LYS A 126 10.32 4.69 2.69
C LYS A 126 10.33 3.30 2.08
N GLY A 127 11.47 2.86 1.56
CA GLY A 127 11.58 1.55 0.94
C GLY A 127 12.78 0.74 1.41
N ARG A 128 12.65 -0.59 1.31
CA ARG A 128 13.76 -1.52 1.50
C ARG A 128 13.75 -2.55 0.38
N PHE A 129 14.89 -2.72 -0.29
CA PHE A 129 15.04 -3.74 -1.32
C PHE A 129 15.95 -4.87 -0.84
N LEU A 130 15.40 -6.08 -0.74
CA LEU A 130 16.13 -7.29 -0.33
C LEU A 130 16.30 -8.30 -1.46
N GLY A 131 15.80 -8.03 -2.66
CA GLY A 131 15.83 -8.96 -3.79
C GLY A 131 17.24 -9.38 -4.21
N ILE A 132 18.25 -8.54 -3.98
CA ILE A 132 19.64 -8.85 -4.31
C ILE A 132 20.18 -10.09 -3.58
N LYS A 133 19.68 -10.36 -2.36
CA LYS A 133 20.12 -11.52 -1.57
C LYS A 133 19.88 -12.83 -2.31
N ALA A 134 18.76 -12.96 -3.02
CA ALA A 134 18.41 -14.16 -3.77
C ALA A 134 19.47 -14.49 -4.85
N LEU A 135 20.00 -13.46 -5.54
CA LEU A 135 21.07 -13.66 -6.52
C LEU A 135 22.41 -13.98 -5.84
N GLN A 136 22.72 -13.30 -4.73
CA GLN A 136 23.97 -13.54 -3.99
C GLN A 136 24.06 -14.95 -3.41
N GLU A 137 22.97 -15.48 -2.89
CA GLU A 137 22.89 -16.83 -2.33
C GLU A 137 23.08 -17.91 -3.41
N GLN A 138 22.58 -17.68 -4.62
CA GLN A 138 22.64 -18.64 -5.72
C GLN A 138 23.94 -18.56 -6.54
N TYR A 139 24.42 -17.35 -6.81
CA TYR A 139 25.52 -17.11 -7.76
C TYR A 139 26.80 -16.58 -7.10
N GLY A 140 26.77 -16.30 -5.80
CA GLY A 140 27.85 -15.60 -5.10
C GLY A 140 27.76 -14.07 -5.28
N PRO A 141 28.69 -13.30 -4.68
CA PRO A 141 28.64 -11.84 -4.71
C PRO A 141 29.02 -11.23 -6.08
N ASP A 142 29.74 -11.98 -6.90
CA ASP A 142 30.27 -11.52 -8.19
C ASP A 142 29.39 -12.01 -9.37
N GLY A 143 29.70 -11.56 -10.59
CA GLY A 143 29.03 -12.03 -11.81
C GLY A 143 27.55 -11.62 -11.86
N VAL A 144 26.65 -12.61 -11.82
CA VAL A 144 25.20 -12.37 -11.96
C VAL A 144 24.64 -11.50 -10.85
N ALA A 145 25.10 -11.66 -9.60
CA ALA A 145 24.65 -10.81 -8.50
C ALA A 145 25.13 -9.36 -8.66
N GLN A 146 26.36 -9.16 -9.12
CA GLN A 146 26.89 -7.83 -9.43
C GLN A 146 26.10 -7.18 -10.59
N GLN A 147 25.80 -7.94 -11.64
CA GLN A 147 24.93 -7.50 -12.74
C GLN A 147 23.52 -7.18 -12.27
N GLY A 148 22.95 -7.97 -11.36
CA GLY A 148 21.65 -7.69 -10.74
C GLY A 148 21.65 -6.40 -9.92
N MET A 149 22.75 -6.09 -9.23
CA MET A 149 22.91 -4.80 -8.55
C MET A 149 22.95 -3.63 -9.54
N GLU A 150 23.62 -3.81 -10.68
CA GLU A 150 23.63 -2.82 -11.75
C GLU A 150 22.24 -2.59 -12.34
N LEU A 151 21.49 -3.66 -12.61
CA LEU A 151 20.09 -3.58 -13.03
C LEU A 151 19.20 -2.85 -12.00
N PHE A 152 19.41 -3.11 -10.71
CA PHE A 152 18.72 -2.41 -9.62
C PHE A 152 19.03 -0.90 -9.65
N GLN A 153 20.29 -0.52 -9.87
CA GLN A 153 20.68 0.90 -9.98
C GLN A 153 20.07 1.58 -11.21
N MET A 154 20.02 0.90 -12.35
CA MET A 154 19.32 1.42 -13.55
C MET A 154 17.83 1.63 -13.26
N THR A 155 17.18 0.63 -12.66
CA THR A 155 15.76 0.71 -12.27
C THR A 155 15.50 1.86 -11.30
N LEU A 156 16.39 2.06 -10.33
CA LEU A 156 16.33 3.16 -9.38
C LEU A 156 16.45 4.52 -10.08
N GLY A 157 17.30 4.64 -11.10
CA GLY A 157 17.35 5.82 -11.97
C GLY A 157 15.98 6.13 -12.58
N THR A 158 15.35 5.13 -13.21
CA THR A 158 14.01 5.27 -13.80
C THR A 158 12.94 5.65 -12.77
N ILE A 159 13.01 5.10 -11.56
CA ILE A 159 12.13 5.47 -10.44
C ILE A 159 12.32 6.95 -10.08
N LEU A 160 13.57 7.39 -9.92
CA LEU A 160 13.87 8.78 -9.54
C LEU A 160 13.45 9.77 -10.62
N ASP A 161 13.64 9.44 -11.90
CA ASP A 161 13.15 10.26 -13.01
C ASP A 161 11.61 10.36 -13.01
N SER A 162 10.93 9.24 -12.72
CA SER A 162 9.46 9.20 -12.61
C SER A 162 8.96 10.06 -11.46
N LEU A 163 9.60 9.96 -10.29
CA LEU A 163 9.30 10.80 -9.14
C LEU A 163 9.55 12.28 -9.50
N GLN A 164 10.69 12.59 -10.12
CA GLN A 164 11.05 13.96 -10.50
C GLN A 164 9.99 14.59 -11.40
N GLY A 165 9.46 13.82 -12.37
CA GLY A 165 8.34 14.25 -13.20
C GLY A 165 7.07 14.48 -12.39
N ALA A 166 6.71 13.57 -11.48
CA ALA A 166 5.49 13.65 -10.68
C ALA A 166 5.48 14.84 -9.70
N TYR A 167 6.61 15.11 -9.03
CA TYR A 167 6.73 16.16 -8.02
C TYR A 167 7.41 17.44 -8.55
N GLN A 168 7.53 17.61 -9.87
CA GLN A 168 8.10 18.80 -10.51
C GLN A 168 9.50 19.17 -9.98
N GLY A 169 10.31 18.16 -9.63
CA GLY A 169 11.66 18.34 -9.08
C GLY A 169 11.73 18.70 -7.59
N GLN A 170 10.61 18.74 -6.86
CA GLN A 170 10.58 18.99 -5.42
C GLN A 170 10.74 17.70 -4.61
N ILE A 171 11.92 17.08 -4.70
CA ILE A 171 12.21 15.81 -4.00
C ILE A 171 13.50 15.92 -3.22
N VAL A 172 13.48 15.42 -1.98
CA VAL A 172 14.67 15.19 -1.18
C VAL A 172 14.70 13.70 -0.85
N GLY A 173 15.80 13.03 -1.20
CA GLY A 173 15.95 11.59 -1.03
C GLY A 173 17.25 11.23 -0.32
N VAL A 174 17.18 10.22 0.52
CA VAL A 174 18.36 9.58 1.14
C VAL A 174 18.37 8.13 0.71
N LEU A 175 19.47 7.68 0.10
CA LEU A 175 19.65 6.28 -0.30
C LEU A 175 20.82 5.68 0.47
N LEU A 176 20.57 4.58 1.17
CA LEU A 176 21.59 3.86 1.92
C LEU A 176 21.88 2.51 1.28
N PHE A 177 23.15 2.28 0.97
CA PHE A 177 23.67 0.99 0.53
C PHE A 177 24.56 0.44 1.63
N ASN A 178 24.16 -0.63 2.29
CA ASN A 178 25.02 -1.29 3.28
C ASN A 178 25.48 -2.65 2.76
N GLY A 179 26.79 -2.88 2.81
CA GLY A 179 27.40 -4.18 2.52
C GLY A 179 27.38 -5.14 3.72
N VAL A 180 26.94 -4.66 4.89
CA VAL A 180 26.87 -5.44 6.12
C VAL A 180 25.41 -5.75 6.44
N SER A 181 25.08 -7.02 6.61
CA SER A 181 23.77 -7.49 7.05
C SER A 181 23.50 -6.99 8.47
N LEU A 182 22.66 -5.97 8.63
CA LEU A 182 22.10 -5.63 9.94
C LEU A 182 21.02 -6.66 10.34
N PRO A 183 20.83 -6.92 11.64
CA PRO A 183 19.71 -7.74 12.13
C PRO A 183 18.39 -7.23 11.56
N GLU A 184 17.48 -8.13 11.19
CA GLU A 184 16.21 -7.80 10.53
C GLU A 184 15.34 -6.79 11.32
N SER A 185 15.56 -6.72 12.64
CA SER A 185 14.84 -5.86 13.58
C SER A 185 15.35 -4.42 13.67
N GLU A 186 16.51 -4.06 13.11
CA GLU A 186 17.00 -2.68 13.16
C GLU A 186 16.60 -1.90 11.89
N ALA A 187 15.67 -0.97 12.05
CA ALA A 187 15.32 -0.03 10.98
C ALA A 187 16.52 0.85 10.63
N MET A 188 17.07 0.64 9.43
CA MET A 188 18.22 1.41 8.92
C MET A 188 17.87 2.87 8.66
N LEU A 189 16.59 3.15 8.45
CA LEU A 189 16.05 4.51 8.31
C LEU A 189 14.97 4.68 9.37
N ASN A 190 15.27 5.47 10.40
CA ASN A 190 14.35 5.75 11.49
C ASN A 190 13.72 7.12 11.26
N VAL A 191 12.40 7.16 11.24
CA VAL A 191 11.63 8.39 11.08
C VAL A 191 11.12 8.76 12.46
N LYS A 192 11.69 9.80 13.06
CA LYS A 192 11.27 10.28 14.37
C LYS A 192 10.22 11.35 14.17
N PHE A 193 8.96 11.00 14.46
CA PHE A 193 7.90 11.97 14.59
C PHE A 193 8.05 12.68 15.94
N THR A 194 8.19 14.00 15.95
CA THR A 194 8.05 14.77 17.20
C THR A 194 6.58 14.72 17.57
N SER A 195 6.25 13.88 18.56
CA SER A 195 4.88 13.67 19.04
C SER A 195 4.27 14.99 19.51
N ARG A 196 3.31 15.50 18.75
CA ARG A 196 2.26 16.35 19.32
C ARG A 196 1.13 15.42 19.76
N THR A 197 0.70 15.54 21.01
CA THR A 197 -0.52 14.91 21.51
C THR A 197 -1.65 15.23 20.54
N SER A 198 -2.15 14.21 19.84
CA SER A 198 -3.21 14.32 18.84
C SER A 198 -4.51 14.76 19.50
N ARG A 199 -4.70 16.07 19.66
CA ARG A 199 -6.04 16.67 19.70
C ARG A 199 -6.43 16.94 18.27
N LEU A 200 -7.01 15.94 17.61
CA LEU A 200 -7.68 16.18 16.33
C LEU A 200 -8.91 15.27 16.20
N LEU A 201 -10.03 15.86 16.62
CA LEU A 201 -11.32 15.85 15.93
C LEU A 201 -11.99 17.17 16.33
N GLU A 202 -11.53 18.27 15.73
CA GLU A 202 -12.33 19.50 15.66
C GLU A 202 -12.61 19.73 14.18
N GLU A 203 -13.72 19.16 13.75
CA GLU A 203 -14.34 19.35 12.46
C GLU A 203 -14.67 20.85 12.31
N ASN A 204 -13.87 21.59 11.54
CA ASN A 204 -14.26 22.90 11.04
C ASN A 204 -15.32 22.70 9.94
N ALA A 205 -16.52 22.30 10.36
CA ALA A 205 -17.70 22.42 9.53
C ALA A 205 -17.94 23.91 9.25
N PRO A 206 -18.27 24.32 8.02
CA PRO A 206 -18.88 25.64 7.83
C PRO A 206 -20.13 25.65 8.70
N THR A 207 -20.18 26.59 9.65
CA THR A 207 -21.29 26.75 10.60
C THR A 207 -22.61 26.53 9.88
N PRO A 208 -23.29 25.39 10.11
CA PRO A 208 -24.58 25.17 9.48
C PRO A 208 -25.52 26.18 10.10
N SER A 209 -26.26 26.92 9.27
CA SER A 209 -27.34 27.74 9.76
C SER A 209 -28.24 26.89 10.68
N PRO A 210 -28.72 27.44 11.80
CA PRO A 210 -29.43 26.68 12.83
C PRO A 210 -30.68 25.94 12.32
N THR A 211 -31.16 26.27 11.11
CA THR A 211 -32.25 25.61 10.41
C THR A 211 -31.91 24.19 9.91
N LEU A 212 -30.69 23.92 9.41
CA LEU A 212 -30.34 22.62 8.83
C LEU A 212 -30.09 21.52 9.88
N ILE A 213 -29.56 21.89 11.04
CA ILE A 213 -29.30 20.95 12.15
C ILE A 213 -30.63 20.44 12.73
N VAL A 214 -31.62 21.33 12.86
CA VAL A 214 -32.95 20.99 13.38
C VAL A 214 -33.67 20.04 12.42
N GLU A 215 -33.55 20.25 11.11
CA GLU A 215 -34.20 19.42 10.10
C GLU A 215 -33.65 17.99 10.07
N ILE A 216 -32.32 17.81 10.15
CA ILE A 216 -31.68 16.48 10.12
C ILE A 216 -31.99 15.67 11.39
N LEU A 217 -32.05 16.33 12.56
CA LEU A 217 -32.42 15.70 13.83
C LEU A 217 -33.90 15.27 13.83
N LEU A 218 -34.79 16.11 13.30
CA LEU A 218 -36.21 15.78 13.15
C LEU A 218 -36.42 14.58 12.23
N VAL A 219 -35.70 14.50 11.10
CA VAL A 219 -35.83 13.38 10.15
C VAL A 219 -35.34 12.06 10.78
N ARG A 220 -34.18 12.06 11.47
CA ARG A 220 -33.67 10.85 12.12
C ARG A 220 -34.54 10.40 13.30
N SER A 221 -35.07 11.34 14.08
CA SER A 221 -35.96 11.04 15.20
C SER A 221 -37.33 10.52 14.75
N THR A 222 -37.90 11.10 13.69
CA THR A 222 -39.21 10.66 13.14
C THR A 222 -39.11 9.30 12.47
N LEU A 223 -38.03 9.01 11.75
CA LEU A 223 -37.82 7.69 11.13
C LEU A 223 -37.74 6.58 12.18
N ALA A 224 -36.95 6.78 13.24
CA ALA A 224 -36.83 5.82 14.34
C ALA A 224 -38.15 5.62 15.09
N TRP A 225 -38.92 6.68 15.31
CA TRP A 225 -40.23 6.61 15.97
C TRP A 225 -41.27 5.85 15.13
N ILE A 226 -41.31 6.10 13.82
CA ILE A 226 -42.25 5.41 12.92
C ILE A 226 -41.96 3.91 12.89
N THR A 227 -40.69 3.52 12.77
CA THR A 227 -40.31 2.09 12.79
C THR A 227 -40.69 1.43 14.13
N GLY A 228 -40.47 2.10 15.26
CA GLY A 228 -40.86 1.60 16.58
C GLY A 228 -42.37 1.40 16.74
N ILE A 229 -43.18 2.38 16.31
CA ILE A 229 -44.65 2.30 16.38
C ILE A 229 -45.17 1.16 15.50
N ILE A 230 -44.65 1.00 14.27
CA ILE A 230 -45.07 -0.08 13.37
C ILE A 230 -44.78 -1.44 13.99
N LEU A 231 -43.58 -1.64 14.56
CA LEU A 231 -43.22 -2.90 15.22
C LEU A 231 -44.10 -3.18 16.43
N LEU A 232 -44.46 -2.17 17.21
CA LEU A 232 -45.31 -2.30 18.39
C LEU A 232 -46.76 -2.66 18.02
N ILE A 233 -47.33 -2.00 17.01
CA ILE A 233 -48.67 -2.35 16.50
C ILE A 233 -48.66 -3.75 15.89
N SER A 234 -47.60 -4.10 15.15
CA SER A 234 -47.46 -5.44 14.56
C SER A 234 -47.39 -6.54 15.62
N THR A 235 -46.67 -6.33 16.72
CA THR A 235 -46.61 -7.31 17.82
C THR A 235 -47.93 -7.40 18.57
N LEU A 236 -48.63 -6.29 18.81
CA LEU A 236 -49.95 -6.31 19.44
C LEU A 236 -51.01 -7.03 18.59
N LEU A 237 -51.06 -6.78 17.27
CA LEU A 237 -51.96 -7.51 16.38
C LEU A 237 -51.62 -9.01 16.33
N GLY A 238 -50.33 -9.35 16.28
CA GLY A 238 -49.89 -10.75 16.34
C GLY A 238 -50.36 -11.44 17.62
N MET A 239 -50.20 -10.79 18.78
CA MET A 239 -50.68 -11.33 20.06
C MET A 239 -52.20 -11.46 20.08
N PHE A 240 -52.93 -10.46 19.57
CA PHE A 240 -54.39 -10.48 19.51
C PHE A 240 -54.93 -11.62 18.64
N PHE A 241 -54.29 -11.89 17.50
CA PHE A 241 -54.64 -13.02 16.64
C PHE A 241 -54.29 -14.36 17.26
N LEU A 242 -53.18 -14.48 17.98
CA LEU A 242 -52.82 -15.71 18.69
C LEU A 242 -53.82 -16.03 19.81
N PHE A 243 -54.26 -15.03 20.58
CA PHE A 243 -55.25 -15.23 21.65
C PHE A 243 -56.68 -15.49 21.14
N ASN A 244 -57.03 -14.96 19.96
CA ASN A 244 -58.34 -15.18 19.35
C ASN A 244 -58.35 -16.26 18.27
N MET A 245 -57.27 -17.05 18.16
CA MET A 245 -57.28 -18.19 17.26
C MET A 245 -58.30 -19.20 17.82
N PRO A 246 -59.33 -19.61 17.03
CA PRO A 246 -60.22 -20.66 17.48
C PRO A 246 -59.38 -21.92 17.59
N ILE A 247 -59.06 -22.35 18.82
CA ILE A 247 -58.50 -23.68 19.06
C ILE A 247 -59.48 -24.63 18.39
N THR A 248 -59.08 -25.17 17.24
CA THR A 248 -59.70 -26.33 16.64
C THR A 248 -59.59 -27.40 17.71
N ARG A 249 -60.69 -27.59 18.45
CA ARG A 249 -60.90 -28.75 19.31
C ARG A 249 -61.00 -29.94 18.37
N ASP A 250 -59.86 -30.35 17.84
CA ASP A 250 -59.71 -31.59 17.13
C ASP A 250 -59.97 -32.69 18.15
N THR A 251 -61.21 -33.18 18.14
CA THR A 251 -61.63 -34.58 18.00
C THR A 251 -60.80 -35.70 18.66
N LEU A 252 -59.99 -35.38 19.68
CA LEU A 252 -59.23 -36.31 20.51
C LEU A 252 -59.40 -36.05 22.01
N LEU A 253 -60.00 -34.92 22.41
CA LEU A 253 -60.39 -34.65 23.80
C LEU A 253 -61.81 -35.12 24.16
N TYR A 254 -62.57 -35.66 23.20
CA TYR A 254 -63.90 -36.25 23.44
C TYR A 254 -63.90 -37.79 23.45
N SER A 255 -62.74 -38.46 23.42
CA SER A 255 -62.67 -39.93 23.42
C SER A 255 -62.67 -40.57 24.81
N ASN A 256 -62.90 -39.82 25.89
CA ASN A 256 -62.85 -40.36 27.26
C ASN A 256 -63.97 -39.86 28.19
N VAL A 257 -65.22 -40.00 27.78
CA VAL A 257 -66.32 -40.27 28.72
C VAL A 257 -67.23 -41.33 28.11
N LYS A 258 -66.86 -42.60 28.29
CA LYS A 258 -67.81 -43.69 28.46
C LYS A 258 -68.17 -43.70 29.94
N LEU A 259 -69.45 -43.55 30.26
CA LEU A 259 -70.01 -44.01 31.52
C LEU A 259 -71.38 -44.61 31.19
N ASP A 260 -71.45 -45.87 31.63
CA ASP A 260 -72.54 -46.86 31.63
C ASP A 260 -73.88 -46.27 32.11
#